data_AF-A0A2N2SR70-F1
#
_entry.id   AF-A0A2N2SR70-F1
#
_cell.length_a   1.000
_cell.length_b   1.000
_cell.length_c   1.000
_cell.angle_alpha   90.00
_cell.angle_beta   90.00
_cell.angle_gamma   90.00
#
_symmetry.space_group_name_H-M   'P 1'
#
loop_
_entity.id
_entity.type
_entity.pdbx_description
1 polymer ?
#
loop_
_entity_poly.entity_id
_entity_poly.type
_entity_poly.pdbx_seq_one_letter_code
_entity_poly.pdbx_strand_id
1 'polypeptide(L)'
;MSAAAQGQSGKGNQLAARGPQPVNAGWTLVAMVLTATILSWLFLQADAISTTEHQRYARNLRALHQADAELNAAVLASRLGVQTDFDTIVASITTLHRLGEKLENVPDFLPNEDRFAVLSNVNAFRSTLEHKVDRIDLFKRELSVLRNSLSFLPLAADQLIEDPAAPIAET
;
A
#
# COMPACT_ATOMS: atom_id res chain seq x y z
N MET A 1 -17.03 -102.08 -33.78
CA MET A 1 -18.42 -102.19 -33.26
C MET A 1 -18.83 -100.83 -32.74
N SER A 2 -19.94 -100.30 -33.27
CA SER A 2 -20.80 -99.15 -32.91
C SER A 2 -20.14 -97.82 -32.49
N ALA A 3 -20.27 -96.69 -33.21
CA ALA A 3 -21.45 -95.97 -33.72
C ALA A 3 -22.30 -95.25 -32.64
N ALA A 4 -22.19 -93.92 -32.60
CA ALA A 4 -23.25 -92.90 -32.34
C ALA A 4 -22.55 -91.50 -32.35
N ALA A 5 -22.67 -90.71 -33.42
CA ALA A 5 -23.70 -89.67 -33.65
C ALA A 5 -23.60 -88.49 -32.64
N GLN A 6 -23.14 -87.28 -32.99
CA GLN A 6 -23.65 -86.24 -33.91
C GLN A 6 -24.32 -85.08 -33.14
N GLY A 7 -23.95 -83.83 -33.52
CA GLY A 7 -24.66 -82.58 -33.21
C GLY A 7 -24.01 -81.71 -32.13
N GLN A 8 -23.98 -80.37 -32.18
CA GLN A 8 -24.44 -79.38 -33.15
C GLN A 8 -24.01 -77.99 -32.63
N SER A 9 -23.96 -77.00 -33.54
CA SER A 9 -24.25 -75.58 -33.31
C SER A 9 -23.20 -74.65 -32.70
N GLY A 10 -22.85 -73.65 -33.50
CA GLY A 10 -21.89 -72.60 -33.20
C GLY A 10 -22.34 -71.56 -32.17
N LYS A 11 -21.39 -70.68 -31.87
CA LYS A 11 -21.50 -69.32 -31.32
C LYS A 11 -20.09 -68.74 -31.50
N GLY A 12 -19.83 -67.82 -32.42
CA GLY A 12 -20.41 -66.48 -32.39
C GLY A 12 -19.44 -65.58 -31.62
N ASN A 13 -18.70 -64.74 -32.37
CA ASN A 13 -17.83 -63.63 -31.95
C ASN A 13 -17.96 -63.18 -30.48
N GLN A 14 -16.86 -63.27 -29.73
CA GLN A 14 -16.67 -62.48 -28.50
C GLN A 14 -15.66 -61.36 -28.76
N LEU A 15 -16.14 -60.26 -29.36
CA LEU A 15 -15.50 -58.96 -29.20
C LEU A 15 -15.95 -58.42 -27.84
N ALA A 16 -15.11 -58.57 -26.83
CA ALA A 16 -15.32 -57.99 -25.51
C ALA A 16 -15.20 -56.46 -25.60
N ALA A 17 -16.30 -55.80 -25.94
CA ALA A 17 -16.48 -54.38 -25.69
C ALA A 17 -16.51 -54.20 -24.16
N ARG A 18 -15.41 -53.71 -23.60
CA ARG A 18 -15.32 -53.30 -22.20
C ARG A 18 -16.21 -52.07 -22.01
N GLY A 19 -17.49 -52.29 -21.72
CA GLY A 19 -18.44 -51.24 -21.37
C GLY A 19 -17.99 -50.50 -20.10
N PRO A 20 -18.31 -49.20 -19.96
CA PRO A 20 -17.99 -48.43 -18.77
C PRO A 20 -18.67 -49.07 -17.55
N GLN A 21 -17.88 -49.33 -16.51
CA GLN A 21 -18.34 -49.84 -15.22
C GLN A 21 -19.43 -48.90 -14.66
N PRO A 22 -20.58 -49.41 -14.18
CA PRO A 22 -21.59 -48.58 -13.55
C PRO A 22 -21.05 -48.11 -12.20
N VAL A 23 -20.46 -46.92 -12.19
CA VAL A 23 -20.15 -46.24 -10.94
C VAL A 23 -21.47 -45.98 -10.21
N ASN A 24 -21.53 -46.37 -8.94
CA ASN A 24 -22.71 -46.24 -8.10
C ASN A 24 -23.09 -44.74 -8.06
N ALA A 25 -24.15 -44.35 -8.78
CA ALA A 25 -24.48 -42.94 -9.00
C ALA A 25 -24.68 -42.15 -7.70
N GLY A 26 -25.08 -42.82 -6.61
CA GLY A 26 -25.16 -42.21 -5.29
C GLY A 26 -23.80 -41.78 -4.71
N TRP A 27 -22.75 -42.58 -4.94
CA TRP A 27 -21.40 -42.30 -4.43
C TRP A 27 -20.73 -41.17 -5.21
N THR A 28 -20.98 -41.05 -6.51
CA THR A 28 -20.49 -39.93 -7.32
C THR A 28 -21.12 -38.60 -6.92
N LEU A 29 -22.42 -38.60 -6.56
CA LEU A 29 -23.09 -37.40 -6.06
C LEU A 29 -22.54 -36.97 -4.69
N VAL A 30 -22.32 -37.92 -3.78
CA VAL A 30 -21.71 -37.65 -2.47
C VAL A 30 -20.29 -37.11 -2.61
N ALA A 31 -19.48 -37.71 -3.48
CA ALA A 31 -18.12 -37.24 -3.76
C ALA A 31 -18.13 -35.81 -4.33
N MET A 32 -19.02 -35.52 -5.28
CA MET A 32 -19.13 -34.18 -5.88
C MET A 32 -19.54 -33.11 -4.86
N VAL A 33 -20.50 -33.42 -3.98
CA VAL A 33 -20.92 -32.51 -2.90
C VAL A 33 -19.78 -32.30 -1.91
N LEU A 34 -19.08 -33.36 -1.50
CA LEU A 34 -17.90 -33.25 -0.62
C LEU A 34 -16.81 -32.38 -1.24
N THR A 35 -16.46 -32.63 -2.50
CA THR A 35 -15.47 -31.83 -3.22
C THR A 35 -15.90 -30.36 -3.31
N ALA A 36 -17.15 -30.07 -3.68
CA ALA A 36 -17.66 -28.71 -3.74
C ALA A 36 -17.64 -28.01 -2.37
N THR A 37 -17.93 -28.75 -1.29
CA THR A 37 -17.93 -28.21 0.08
C THR A 37 -16.50 -27.92 0.55
N ILE A 38 -15.56 -28.83 0.29
CA ILE A 38 -14.14 -28.65 0.62
C ILE A 38 -13.55 -27.50 -0.19
N LEU A 39 -13.84 -27.42 -1.49
CA LEU A 39 -13.37 -26.30 -2.33
C LEU A 39 -13.97 -24.98 -1.87
N SER A 40 -15.27 -24.94 -1.54
CA SER A 40 -15.93 -23.73 -1.03
C SER A 40 -15.33 -23.28 0.31
N TRP A 41 -15.08 -24.22 1.22
CA TRP A 41 -14.41 -23.94 2.50
C TRP A 41 -12.97 -23.45 2.31
N LEU A 42 -12.21 -24.10 1.42
CA LEU A 42 -10.83 -23.72 1.09
C LEU A 42 -10.78 -22.34 0.43
N PHE A 43 -11.75 -22.03 -0.44
CA PHE A 43 -11.88 -20.74 -1.10
C PHE A 43 -12.19 -19.62 -0.10
N LEU A 44 -13.13 -19.85 0.82
CA LEU A 44 -13.44 -18.90 1.90
C LEU A 44 -12.24 -18.64 2.82
N GLN A 45 -11.42 -19.67 3.08
CA GLN A 45 -10.22 -19.55 3.91
C GLN A 45 -9.06 -18.86 3.18
N ALA A 46 -8.90 -19.09 1.88
CA ALA A 46 -7.77 -18.59 1.09
C ALA A 46 -7.93 -17.12 0.66
N ASP A 47 -9.14 -16.69 0.32
CA ASP A 47 -9.35 -15.40 -0.34
C ASP A 47 -9.54 -14.23 0.64
N ALA A 48 -10.05 -14.46 1.85
CA ALA A 48 -10.45 -13.37 2.74
C ALA A 48 -9.29 -12.75 3.55
N ILE A 49 -8.31 -13.56 3.97
CA ILE A 49 -7.28 -13.12 4.93
C ILE A 49 -6.02 -12.55 4.23
N SER A 50 -5.56 -13.17 3.14
CA SER A 50 -4.32 -12.75 2.46
C SER A 50 -4.51 -11.51 1.56
N THR A 51 -5.64 -11.41 0.87
CA THR A 51 -5.92 -10.31 -0.07
C THR A 51 -6.18 -8.99 0.67
N THR A 52 -6.89 -9.04 1.80
CA THR A 52 -7.24 -7.85 2.60
C THR A 52 -6.00 -7.20 3.22
N GLU A 53 -5.10 -8.02 3.79
CA GLU A 53 -3.84 -7.58 4.39
C GLU A 53 -2.89 -6.98 3.34
N HIS A 54 -2.74 -7.67 2.21
CA HIS A 54 -1.91 -7.20 1.09
C HIS A 54 -2.42 -5.86 0.54
N GLN A 55 -3.73 -5.77 0.26
CA GLN A 55 -4.31 -4.53 -0.23
C GLN A 55 -4.20 -3.40 0.79
N ARG A 56 -4.37 -3.67 2.09
CA ARG A 56 -4.19 -2.64 3.12
C ARG A 56 -2.76 -2.13 3.15
N TYR A 57 -1.78 -3.03 3.12
CA TYR A 57 -0.37 -2.66 3.12
C TYR A 57 0.00 -1.84 1.88
N ALA A 58 -0.42 -2.28 0.69
CA ALA A 58 -0.20 -1.55 -0.56
C ALA A 58 -0.88 -0.17 -0.57
N ARG A 59 -2.10 -0.05 -0.01
CA ARG A 59 -2.78 1.24 0.15
C ARG A 59 -2.02 2.17 1.09
N ASN A 60 -1.51 1.67 2.22
CA ASN A 60 -0.72 2.48 3.14
C ASN A 60 0.57 2.99 2.49
N LEU A 61 1.26 2.15 1.71
CA LEU A 61 2.46 2.56 0.97
C LEU A 61 2.14 3.64 -0.06
N ARG A 62 1.04 3.49 -0.81
CA ARG A 62 0.60 4.52 -1.76
C ARG A 62 0.24 5.84 -1.07
N ALA A 63 -0.46 5.77 0.06
CA ALA A 63 -0.78 6.94 0.86
C ALA A 63 0.48 7.62 1.41
N LEU A 64 1.53 6.84 1.74
CA LEU A 64 2.81 7.37 2.20
C LEU A 64 3.48 8.21 1.10
N HIS A 65 3.54 7.68 -0.13
CA HIS A 65 4.06 8.42 -1.28
C HIS A 65 3.25 9.68 -1.59
N GLN A 66 1.92 9.59 -1.49
CA GLN A 66 1.06 10.74 -1.71
C GLN A 66 1.30 11.84 -0.67
N ALA A 67 1.38 11.48 0.62
CA ALA A 67 1.66 12.42 1.69
C ALA A 67 3.06 13.06 1.57
N ASP A 68 4.06 12.31 1.06
CA ASP A 68 5.38 12.89 0.79
C ASP A 68 5.35 13.89 -0.36
N ALA A 69 4.63 13.58 -1.44
CA ALA A 69 4.45 14.49 -2.55
C ALA A 69 3.70 15.78 -2.13
N GLU A 70 2.68 15.64 -1.29
CA GLU A 70 1.93 16.77 -0.72
C GLU A 70 2.82 17.64 0.17
N LEU A 71 3.65 17.02 1.03
CA LEU A 71 4.65 17.73 1.83
C LEU A 71 5.61 18.54 0.94
N ASN A 72 6.15 17.92 -0.11
CA ASN A 72 7.08 18.58 -1.03
C ASN A 72 6.42 19.75 -1.76
N ALA A 73 5.17 19.57 -2.20
CA ALA A 73 4.40 20.62 -2.84
C ALA A 73 4.11 21.79 -1.89
N ALA A 74 3.75 21.50 -0.65
CA ALA A 74 3.49 22.52 0.38
C ALA A 74 4.76 23.33 0.71
N VAL A 75 5.91 22.67 0.88
CA VAL A 75 7.20 23.35 1.09
C VAL A 75 7.53 24.29 -0.08
N LEU A 76 7.33 23.83 -1.31
CA LEU A 76 7.55 24.65 -2.51
C LEU A 76 6.58 25.83 -2.58
N ALA A 77 5.29 25.60 -2.30
CA ALA A 77 4.28 26.65 -2.28
C ALA A 77 4.59 27.73 -1.23
N SER A 78 5.04 27.33 -0.02
CA SER A 78 5.48 28.27 1.01
C SER A 78 6.68 29.09 0.54
N ARG A 79 7.68 28.45 -0.09
CA ARG A 79 8.86 29.16 -0.62
C ARG A 79 8.49 30.20 -1.67
N LEU A 80 7.52 29.90 -2.53
CA LEU A 80 7.04 30.80 -3.58
C LEU A 80 6.07 31.88 -3.06
N GLY A 81 5.72 31.86 -1.78
CA GLY A 81 4.74 32.79 -1.21
C GLY A 81 3.30 32.52 -1.64
N VAL A 82 3.01 31.38 -2.26
CA VAL A 82 1.66 30.96 -2.64
C VAL A 82 0.84 30.60 -1.40
N GLN A 83 1.50 30.04 -0.38
CA GLN A 83 0.90 29.73 0.91
C GLN A 83 1.68 30.41 2.04
N THR A 84 0.95 31.12 2.89
CA THR A 84 1.55 31.91 3.98
C THR A 84 1.70 31.08 5.24
N ASP A 85 0.72 30.22 5.53
CA ASP A 85 0.74 29.29 6.65
C ASP A 85 1.54 28.01 6.35
N PHE A 86 1.89 27.28 7.42
CA PHE A 86 2.62 26.01 7.36
C PHE A 86 1.73 24.81 7.71
N ASP A 87 0.41 24.99 7.74
CA ASP A 87 -0.51 23.98 8.28
C ASP A 87 -0.52 22.71 7.42
N THR A 88 -0.50 22.87 6.08
CA THR A 88 -0.42 21.73 5.15
C THR A 88 0.89 20.94 5.31
N ILE A 89 2.00 21.63 5.61
CA ILE A 89 3.29 20.98 5.91
C ILE A 89 3.17 20.13 7.17
N VAL A 90 2.64 20.71 8.26
CA VAL A 90 2.46 20.02 9.54
C VAL A 90 1.53 18.81 9.38
N ALA A 91 0.38 18.98 8.72
CA ALA A 91 -0.58 17.91 8.48
C ALA A 91 0.01 16.75 7.65
N SER A 92 0.82 17.07 6.64
CA SER A 92 1.50 16.05 5.82
C SER A 92 2.54 15.28 6.63
N ILE A 93 3.33 15.96 7.47
CA ILE A 93 4.30 15.32 8.39
C ILE A 93 3.59 14.39 9.38
N THR A 94 2.50 14.86 10.02
CA THR A 94 1.70 14.03 10.92
C THR A 94 1.16 12.78 10.21
N THR A 95 0.73 12.93 8.96
CA THR A 95 0.24 11.81 8.15
C THR A 95 1.35 10.82 7.84
N LEU A 96 2.54 11.29 7.49
CA LEU A 96 3.71 10.45 7.22
C LEU A 96 4.16 9.66 8.45
N HIS A 97 4.22 10.27 9.64
CA HIS A 97 4.54 9.57 10.89
C HIS A 97 3.54 8.44 11.18
N ARG A 98 2.24 8.76 11.11
CA ARG A 98 1.17 7.78 11.34
C ARG A 98 1.20 6.63 10.32
N LEU A 99 1.54 6.91 9.06
CA LEU A 99 1.68 5.85 8.05
C LEU A 99 2.94 5.02 8.28
N GLY A 100 4.05 5.64 8.67
CA GLY A 100 5.28 4.94 9.08
C GLY A 100 5.03 3.92 10.19
N GLU A 101 4.32 4.31 11.25
CA GLU A 101 3.89 3.41 12.33
C GLU A 101 3.02 2.25 11.83
N LYS A 102 2.10 2.52 10.89
CA LYS A 102 1.25 1.47 10.31
C LYS A 102 2.05 0.46 9.49
N LEU A 103 3.15 0.88 8.87
CA LEU A 103 4.00 0.01 8.05
C LEU A 103 4.89 -0.93 8.89
N GLU A 104 5.06 -0.68 10.19
CA GLU A 104 5.76 -1.59 11.11
C GLU A 104 5.02 -2.91 11.30
N ASN A 105 3.69 -2.90 11.13
CA ASN A 105 2.89 -4.12 11.14
C ASN A 105 3.04 -4.81 9.79
N VAL A 106 4.16 -5.50 9.60
CA VAL A 106 4.48 -6.23 8.38
C VAL A 106 3.56 -7.45 8.26
N PRO A 107 2.89 -7.65 7.11
CA PRO A 107 1.91 -8.72 6.98
C PRO A 107 2.48 -10.13 7.11
N ASP A 108 1.63 -11.04 7.58
CA ASP A 108 1.96 -12.45 7.81
C ASP A 108 2.21 -13.25 6.52
N PHE A 109 1.82 -12.73 5.36
CA PHE A 109 2.02 -13.39 4.06
C PHE A 109 3.48 -13.38 3.56
N LEU A 110 4.36 -12.53 4.10
CA LEU A 110 5.76 -12.47 3.69
C LEU A 110 6.58 -13.62 4.31
N PRO A 111 7.60 -14.17 3.64
CA PRO A 111 8.61 -14.99 4.30
C PRO A 111 9.32 -14.21 5.42
N ASN A 112 9.86 -14.92 6.42
CA ASN A 112 10.50 -14.25 7.57
C ASN A 112 11.71 -13.40 7.15
N GLU A 113 12.49 -13.84 6.17
CA GLU A 113 13.62 -13.08 5.61
C GLU A 113 13.16 -11.73 5.00
N ASP A 114 12.08 -11.76 4.20
CA ASP A 114 11.51 -10.57 3.59
C ASP A 114 10.89 -9.64 4.64
N ARG A 115 10.30 -10.19 5.71
CA ARG A 115 9.80 -9.38 6.83
C ARG A 115 10.91 -8.56 7.47
N PHE A 116 12.07 -9.16 7.73
CA PHE A 116 13.20 -8.43 8.31
C PHE A 116 13.70 -7.32 7.38
N ALA A 117 13.80 -7.60 6.08
CA ALA A 117 14.19 -6.60 5.09
C ALA A 117 13.20 -5.43 5.03
N VAL A 118 11.90 -5.71 5.01
CA VAL A 118 10.84 -4.69 5.02
C VAL A 118 10.89 -3.87 6.30
N LEU A 119 11.01 -4.48 7.48
CA LEU A 119 11.14 -3.75 8.75
C LEU A 119 12.37 -2.84 8.77
N SER A 120 13.50 -3.33 8.25
CA SER A 120 14.72 -2.52 8.12
C SER A 120 14.49 -1.29 7.24
N ASN A 121 13.81 -1.46 6.10
CA ASN A 121 13.45 -0.35 5.21
C ASN A 121 12.48 0.64 5.85
N VAL A 122 11.49 0.17 6.62
CA VAL A 122 10.56 1.04 7.36
C VAL A 122 11.31 1.87 8.40
N ASN A 123 12.24 1.26 9.14
CA ASN A 123 13.07 1.97 10.11
C ASN A 123 13.99 3.01 9.44
N ALA A 124 14.62 2.64 8.32
CA ALA A 124 15.44 3.57 7.55
C ALA A 124 14.60 4.74 7.00
N PHE A 125 13.39 4.47 6.52
CA PHE A 125 12.44 5.49 6.10
C PHE A 125 12.10 6.45 7.24
N ARG A 126 11.74 5.93 8.42
CA ARG A 126 11.43 6.77 9.60
C ARG A 126 12.60 7.66 9.99
N SER A 127 13.81 7.10 10.08
CA SER A 127 15.01 7.90 10.38
C SER A 127 15.24 8.99 9.33
N THR A 128 15.06 8.68 8.05
CA THR A 128 15.21 9.66 6.96
C THR A 128 14.12 10.74 7.02
N LEU A 129 12.90 10.36 7.41
CA LEU A 129 11.78 11.28 7.58
C LEU A 129 12.07 12.29 8.71
N GLU A 130 12.59 11.86 9.85
CA GLU A 130 12.97 12.78 10.94
C GLU A 130 14.01 13.80 10.47
N HIS A 131 15.05 13.34 9.77
CA HIS A 131 16.04 14.25 9.17
C HIS A 131 15.40 15.25 8.20
N LYS A 132 14.42 14.82 7.40
CA LYS A 132 13.69 15.72 6.51
C LYS A 132 12.86 16.74 7.30
N VAL A 133 12.20 16.32 8.38
CA VAL A 133 11.42 17.20 9.28
C VAL A 133 12.30 18.27 9.90
N ASP A 134 13.46 17.91 10.45
CA ASP A 134 14.42 18.85 11.03
C ASP A 134 14.82 19.95 10.02
N ARG A 135 15.06 19.55 8.76
CA ARG A 135 15.42 20.49 7.69
C ARG A 135 14.26 21.39 7.30
N ILE A 136 13.03 20.88 7.30
CA ILE A 136 11.82 21.65 7.04
C ILE A 136 11.57 22.66 8.17
N ASP A 137 11.82 22.30 9.42
CA ASP A 137 11.67 23.22 10.55
C ASP A 137 12.70 24.35 10.51
N LEU A 138 13.96 24.05 10.16
CA LEU A 138 14.96 25.08 9.89
C LEU A 138 14.49 26.02 8.77
N PHE A 139 14.02 25.46 7.65
CA PHE A 139 13.48 26.22 6.53
C PHE A 139 12.31 27.14 6.94
N LYS A 140 11.35 26.63 7.72
CA LYS A 140 10.20 27.41 8.23
C LYS A 140 10.67 28.59 9.07
N ARG A 141 11.67 28.38 9.93
CA ARG A 141 12.27 29.43 10.77
C ARG A 141 12.91 30.51 9.92
N GLU A 142 13.77 30.13 8.98
CA GLU A 142 14.47 31.06 8.09
C GLU A 142 13.49 31.87 7.23
N LEU A 143 12.49 31.20 6.65
CA LEU A 143 11.48 31.85 5.84
C LEU A 143 10.61 32.82 6.65
N SER A 144 10.29 32.49 7.90
CA SER A 144 9.55 33.37 8.80
C SER A 144 10.36 34.61 9.16
N VAL A 145 11.64 34.46 9.49
CA VAL A 145 12.54 35.59 9.73
C VAL A 145 12.60 36.49 8.49
N LEU A 146 12.81 35.91 7.31
CA LEU A 146 12.87 36.66 6.06
C LEU A 146 11.58 37.45 5.80
N ARG A 147 10.41 36.81 5.91
CA ARG A 147 9.11 37.45 5.71
C ARG A 147 8.87 38.59 6.71
N ASN A 148 9.18 38.36 7.98
CA ASN A 148 9.03 39.38 9.01
C ASN A 148 9.94 40.59 8.75
N SER A 149 11.20 40.34 8.39
CA SER A 149 12.13 41.42 8.04
C SER A 149 11.66 42.21 6.83
N LEU A 150 11.22 41.54 5.76
CA LEU A 150 10.69 42.21 4.56
C LEU A 150 9.44 43.05 4.86
N SER A 151 8.57 42.57 5.76
CA SER A 151 7.40 43.34 6.20
C SER A 151 7.75 44.57 7.04
N PHE A 152 8.87 44.55 7.76
CA PHE A 152 9.30 45.64 8.63
C PHE A 152 9.98 46.80 7.86
N LEU A 153 10.66 46.50 6.75
CA LEU A 153 11.38 47.50 5.96
C LEU A 153 10.52 48.71 5.52
N PRO A 154 9.33 48.54 4.90
CA PRO A 154 8.51 49.68 4.50
C PRO A 154 8.04 50.50 5.71
N LEU A 155 7.68 49.84 6.82
CA LEU A 155 7.26 50.53 8.04
C LEU A 155 8.39 51.39 8.63
N ALA A 156 9.62 50.90 8.62
CA ALA A 156 10.78 51.66 9.08
C ALA A 156 11.12 52.82 8.14
N ALA A 157 10.93 52.65 6.82
CA ALA A 157 11.11 53.71 5.84
C ALA A 157 10.08 54.82 6.01
N ASP A 158 8.80 54.47 6.19
CA ASP A 158 7.72 55.44 6.44
C ASP A 158 7.99 56.24 7.72
N GLN A 159 8.41 55.57 8.80
CA GLN A 159 8.80 56.25 10.05
C GLN A 159 9.95 57.25 9.86
N LEU A 160 10.95 56.93 9.04
CA LEU A 160 12.07 57.82 8.77
C LEU A 160 11.65 59.04 7.92
N ILE A 161 10.72 58.86 6.98
CA ILE A 161 10.19 59.93 6.13
C ILE A 161 9.26 60.86 6.93
N GLU A 162 8.48 60.30 7.85
CA GLU A 162 7.55 61.05 8.70
C GLU A 162 8.22 61.73 9.91
N ASP A 163 9.47 61.39 10.24
CA ASP A 163 10.23 62.02 11.33
C ASP A 163 10.80 63.39 10.89
N PRO A 164 10.24 64.52 11.39
CA PRO A 164 10.70 65.86 11.05
C PRO A 164 12.08 66.21 11.61
N ALA A 165 12.64 65.38 12.50
CA ALA A 165 14.00 65.52 13.03
C ALA A 165 15.02 64.59 12.32
N ALA A 166 14.58 63.81 11.32
CA ALA A 166 15.47 62.93 10.58
C ALA A 166 16.55 63.78 9.84
N PRO A 167 17.85 63.48 10.02
CA PRO A 167 18.90 64.15 9.28
C PRO A 167 18.83 63.68 7.83
N ILE A 168 18.11 64.41 7.00
CA ILE A 168 18.27 64.35 5.56
C ILE A 168 19.71 64.73 5.26
N ALA A 169 20.54 63.74 4.90
CA ALA A 169 21.90 63.97 4.48
C ALA A 169 21.84 64.89 3.25
N GLU A 170 22.16 66.17 3.44
CA GLU A 170 22.41 67.09 2.33
C GLU A 170 23.59 66.52 1.52
N THR A 171 23.32 66.13 0.27
CA THR A 171 24.32 65.78 -0.74
C THR A 171 24.20 66.76 -1.89
#